data_AF-T1GP16-F1
#
_entry.id   AF-T1GP16-F1
#
_cell.length_a   1.000
_cell.length_b   1.000
_cell.length_c   1.000
_cell.angle_alpha   90.00
_cell.angle_beta   90.00
_cell.angle_gamma   90.00
#
_symmetry.space_group_name_H-M   'P 1'
#
loop_
_entity.id
_entity.type
_entity.pdbx_description
1 polymer ?
#
loop_
_entity_poly.entity_id
_entity_poly.type
_entity_poly.pdbx_seq_one_letter_code
_entity_poly.pdbx_strand_id
1 'polypeptide(L)'
;MKMVSAAKYARAERDLKQARPYGEGAQQFFEKAEVAPAETVEKKKLLIAMTSDRGLCGAVHTGVARTIRNELNEGNNADNTKIICIGDKSRSILQRIFGKNIIFVANEV
;
A
#
# COMPACT_ATOMS: atom_id res chain seq x y z
N MET A 1 -20.45 -2.94 -16.87
CA MET A 1 -19.21 -3.76 -17.03
C MET A 1 -19.14 -4.96 -16.05
N LYS A 2 -20.23 -5.68 -15.76
CA LYS A 2 -20.19 -6.81 -14.79
C LYS A 2 -19.44 -8.03 -15.33
N MET A 3 -19.74 -8.44 -16.57
CA MET A 3 -19.15 -9.64 -17.21
C MET A 3 -17.64 -9.49 -17.45
N VAL A 4 -17.18 -8.32 -17.91
CA VAL A 4 -15.76 -8.06 -18.18
C VAL A 4 -14.94 -8.06 -16.89
N SER A 5 -15.45 -7.44 -15.82
CA SER A 5 -14.77 -7.44 -14.52
C SER A 5 -14.68 -8.84 -13.92
N ALA A 6 -15.73 -9.66 -14.07
CA ALA A 6 -15.72 -11.06 -13.62
C ALA A 6 -14.63 -11.88 -14.35
N ALA A 7 -14.51 -11.74 -15.67
CA ALA A 7 -13.46 -12.42 -16.44
C ALA A 7 -12.04 -11.98 -16.05
N LYS A 8 -11.84 -10.68 -15.79
CA LYS A 8 -10.55 -10.14 -15.31
C LYS A 8 -10.21 -10.63 -13.90
N TYR A 9 -11.20 -10.67 -12.99
CA TYR A 9 -11.03 -11.21 -11.65
C TYR A 9 -10.60 -12.68 -11.69
N ALA A 10 -11.28 -13.52 -12.49
CA ALA A 10 -10.93 -14.94 -12.62
C ALA A 10 -9.52 -15.18 -13.20
N ARG A 11 -8.99 -14.23 -14.00
CA ARG A 11 -7.59 -14.26 -14.43
C ARG A 11 -6.66 -13.90 -13.26
N ALA A 12 -6.89 -12.76 -12.63
CA ALA A 12 -6.06 -12.29 -11.51
C ALA A 12 -6.02 -13.28 -10.33
N GLU A 13 -7.11 -13.99 -10.05
CA GLU A 13 -7.16 -15.01 -9.01
C GLU A 13 -6.23 -16.20 -9.32
N ARG A 14 -6.14 -16.62 -10.60
CA ARG A 14 -5.23 -17.71 -11.01
C ARG A 14 -3.77 -17.30 -10.85
N ASP A 15 -3.44 -16.08 -11.27
CA ASP A 15 -2.08 -15.55 -11.15
C ASP A 15 -1.68 -15.39 -9.67
N LEU A 16 -2.60 -14.90 -8.83
CA LEU A 16 -2.38 -14.75 -7.39
C LEU A 16 -2.13 -16.09 -6.69
N LYS A 17 -2.85 -17.16 -7.05
CA LYS A 17 -2.66 -18.49 -6.46
C LYS A 17 -1.24 -19.01 -6.69
N GLN A 18 -0.65 -18.71 -7.84
CA GLN A 18 0.74 -19.11 -8.15
C GLN A 18 1.76 -18.24 -7.41
N ALA A 19 1.44 -16.96 -7.16
CA ALA A 19 2.35 -16.03 -6.47
C ALA A 19 2.38 -16.21 -4.93
N ARG A 20 1.29 -16.69 -4.31
CA ARG A 20 1.19 -16.83 -2.84
C ARG A 20 2.34 -17.58 -2.18
N PRO A 21 2.77 -18.77 -2.67
CA PRO A 21 3.86 -19.52 -2.04
C PRO A 21 5.19 -18.76 -1.98
N TYR A 22 5.45 -17.87 -2.96
CA TYR A 22 6.65 -17.04 -2.96
C TYR A 22 6.66 -16.03 -1.81
N GLY A 23 5.52 -15.39 -1.54
CA GLY A 23 5.38 -14.44 -0.43
C GLY A 23 5.44 -15.12 0.93
N GLU A 24 4.72 -16.24 1.07
CA GLU A 24 4.67 -17.00 2.33
C GLU A 24 6.04 -17.60 2.68
N GLY A 25 6.76 -18.16 1.70
CA GLY A 25 8.10 -18.71 1.91
C GLY A 25 9.12 -17.66 2.36
N ALA A 26 9.08 -16.46 1.76
CA ALA A 26 9.95 -15.35 2.16
C ALA A 26 9.64 -14.88 3.59
N GLN A 27 8.37 -14.77 3.95
CA GLN A 27 7.96 -14.33 5.28
C GLN A 27 8.39 -15.33 6.38
N GLN A 28 8.21 -16.64 6.13
CA GLN A 28 8.60 -17.70 7.06
C GLN A 28 10.11 -17.71 7.36
N PHE A 29 10.94 -17.35 6.38
CA PHE A 29 12.38 -17.25 6.58
C PHE A 29 12.73 -16.16 7.60
N PHE A 30 12.21 -14.95 7.42
CA PHE A 30 12.48 -13.84 8.33
C PHE A 30 11.92 -14.07 9.73
N GLU A 31 10.78 -14.74 9.83
CA GLU A 31 10.16 -15.11 11.12
C GLU A 31 11.05 -16.10 11.88
N LYS A 32 11.53 -17.18 11.23
CA LYS A 32 12.41 -18.17 11.86
C LYS A 32 13.80 -17.62 12.18
N ALA A 33 14.27 -16.65 11.42
CA ALA A 33 15.54 -15.98 11.66
C ALA A 33 15.44 -14.88 12.75
N GLU A 34 14.25 -14.67 13.34
CA GLU A 34 13.99 -13.70 14.41
C GLU A 34 14.52 -12.28 14.09
N VAL A 35 14.45 -11.89 12.82
CA VAL A 35 14.95 -10.59 12.36
C VAL A 35 13.98 -9.50 12.81
N ALA A 36 14.24 -8.92 13.98
CA ALA A 36 13.49 -7.79 14.51
C ALA A 36 13.98 -6.46 13.92
N PRO A 37 13.10 -5.47 13.73
CA PRO A 37 13.51 -4.11 13.34
C PRO A 37 14.42 -3.50 14.41
N ALA A 38 15.60 -3.01 14.01
CA ALA A 38 16.53 -2.35 14.93
C ALA A 38 15.85 -1.18 15.68
N GLU A 39 15.97 -1.16 17.00
CA GLU A 39 15.26 -0.19 17.87
C GLU A 39 15.95 1.17 17.98
N THR A 40 17.21 1.29 17.57
CA THR A 40 18.12 2.34 18.05
C THR A 40 18.31 3.55 17.14
N VAL A 41 17.71 3.60 15.95
CA VAL A 41 17.87 4.74 15.02
C VAL A 41 16.53 5.44 14.86
N GLU A 42 16.50 6.77 14.95
CA GLU A 42 15.31 7.60 14.67
C GLU A 42 14.55 7.02 13.47
N LYS A 43 13.40 6.38 13.76
CA LYS A 43 12.72 5.54 12.79
C LYS A 43 12.02 6.42 11.76
N LYS A 44 12.76 6.82 10.71
CA LYS A 44 12.16 7.35 9.48
C LYS A 44 11.19 6.29 8.97
N LYS A 45 9.91 6.61 8.96
CA LYS A 45 8.86 5.66 8.60
C LYS A 45 8.50 5.85 7.14
N LEU A 46 8.37 4.76 6.40
CA LEU A 46 7.93 4.78 5.01
C LEU A 46 6.62 4.01 4.88
N LEU A 47 5.58 4.69 4.41
CA LEU A 47 4.29 4.10 4.09
C LEU A 47 4.17 3.94 2.57
N ILE A 48 3.81 2.74 2.12
CA ILE A 48 3.60 2.46 0.69
C ILE A 48 2.10 2.24 0.48
N ALA A 49 1.47 3.17 -0.22
CA ALA A 49 0.05 3.12 -0.54
C ALA A 49 -0.16 2.37 -1.86
N MET A 50 -0.61 1.12 -1.77
CA MET A 50 -0.93 0.29 -2.95
C MET A 50 -2.37 0.54 -3.40
N THR A 51 -2.55 1.16 -4.56
CA THR A 51 -3.85 1.37 -5.21
C THR A 51 -3.73 1.18 -6.72
N SER A 52 -4.81 1.45 -7.46
CA SER A 52 -4.80 1.46 -8.94
C SER A 52 -5.02 2.88 -9.47
N ASP A 53 -4.80 3.07 -10.76
CA ASP A 53 -5.16 4.32 -11.44
C ASP A 53 -6.66 4.39 -11.77
N ARG A 54 -7.32 3.22 -11.82
CA ARG A 54 -8.72 3.09 -12.25
C ARG A 54 -9.70 3.26 -11.10
N GLY A 55 -10.81 3.94 -11.39
CA GLY A 55 -11.93 4.12 -10.46
C GLY A 55 -12.99 3.01 -10.56
N LEU A 56 -14.18 3.29 -10.04
CA LEU A 56 -15.36 2.41 -10.06
C LEU A 56 -15.19 1.08 -9.30
N CYS A 57 -14.35 1.07 -8.26
CA CYS A 57 -14.07 -0.08 -7.40
C CYS A 57 -14.71 0.05 -6.00
N GLY A 58 -15.72 0.89 -5.83
CA GLY A 58 -16.34 1.16 -4.54
C GLY A 58 -15.35 1.82 -3.55
N ALA A 59 -15.28 1.30 -2.33
CA ALA A 59 -14.55 1.91 -1.22
C ALA A 59 -13.09 1.45 -1.05
N VAL A 60 -12.54 0.66 -1.98
CA VAL A 60 -11.19 0.07 -1.84
C VAL A 60 -10.12 1.14 -1.62
N HIS A 61 -10.03 2.13 -2.51
CA HIS A 61 -9.00 3.19 -2.43
C HIS A 61 -9.17 4.07 -1.19
N THR A 62 -10.42 4.39 -0.85
CA THR A 62 -10.75 5.18 0.35
C THR A 62 -10.39 4.43 1.63
N GLY A 63 -10.53 3.10 1.65
CA GLY A 63 -10.12 2.25 2.77
C GLY A 63 -8.63 2.35 3.03
N VAL A 64 -7.80 2.16 2.00
CA VAL A 64 -6.33 2.27 2.09
C VAL A 64 -5.92 3.66 2.57
N ALA A 65 -6.46 4.71 1.95
CA ALA A 65 -6.13 6.09 2.32
C ALA A 65 -6.60 6.45 3.74
N ARG A 66 -7.69 5.84 4.23
CA ARG A 66 -8.17 6.06 5.61
C ARG A 66 -7.22 5.43 6.63
N THR A 67 -6.72 4.22 6.38
CA THR A 67 -5.74 3.57 7.27
C THR A 67 -4.47 4.42 7.39
N ILE A 68 -3.93 4.87 6.25
CA ILE A 68 -2.75 5.74 6.20
C ILE A 68 -2.99 7.06 6.94
N ARG A 69 -4.17 7.66 6.76
CA ARG A 69 -4.55 8.90 7.46
C ARG A 69 -4.57 8.71 8.98
N ASN A 70 -5.19 7.62 9.45
CA ASN A 70 -5.26 7.34 10.89
C ASN A 70 -3.85 7.14 11.46
N GLU A 71 -3.01 6.37 10.78
CA GLU A 71 -1.64 6.11 11.21
C GLU A 71 -0.76 7.36 11.26
N LEU A 72 -0.97 8.31 10.34
CA LEU A 72 -0.27 9.61 10.34
C LEU A 72 -0.80 10.57 11.40
N ASN A 73 -2.09 10.52 11.71
CA ASN A 73 -2.70 11.39 12.72
C ASN A 73 -2.45 10.90 14.15
N GLU A 74 -2.37 9.58 14.35
CA GLU A 74 -2.10 8.95 15.66
C GLU A 74 -0.60 8.95 16.00
N GLY A 75 0.26 9.02 15.00
CA GLY A 75 1.71 9.06 15.20
C GLY A 75 2.23 10.45 15.58
N ASN A 76 2.97 10.56 16.70
CA ASN A 76 3.71 11.77 17.09
C ASN A 76 4.85 12.17 16.11
N ASN A 77 5.01 11.46 14.98
CA ASN A 77 6.15 11.59 14.06
C ASN A 77 5.69 11.75 12.60
N ALA A 78 4.59 12.48 12.39
CA ALA A 78 4.03 12.75 11.06
C ALA A 78 5.08 13.37 10.11
N ASP A 79 5.93 14.28 10.59
CA ASP A 79 6.96 14.94 9.78
C ASP A 79 8.07 13.99 9.29
N ASN A 80 8.35 12.93 10.06
CA ASN A 80 9.36 11.93 9.74
C ASN A 80 8.79 10.72 8.97
N THR A 81 7.49 10.72 8.70
CA THR A 81 6.83 9.68 7.92
C THR A 81 6.71 10.11 6.46
N LYS A 82 7.27 9.32 5.55
CA LYS A 82 7.18 9.54 4.09
C LYS A 82 6.20 8.54 3.47
N ILE A 83 5.59 8.94 2.36
CA ILE A 83 4.58 8.15 1.64
C ILE A 83 5.04 7.96 0.20
N ILE A 84 4.97 6.72 -0.28
CA ILE A 84 5.05 6.38 -1.71
C ILE A 84 3.65 5.97 -2.17
N CYS A 85 3.16 6.64 -3.20
CA CYS A 85 1.86 6.32 -3.81
C CYS A 85 2.06 5.43 -5.03
N ILE A 86 1.45 4.25 -5.02
CA ILE A 86 1.37 3.38 -6.19
C ILE A 86 -0.08 3.44 -6.68
N GLY A 87 -0.25 3.93 -7.90
CA GLY A 87 -1.54 4.29 -8.50
C GLY A 87 -2.00 5.72 -8.17
N ASP A 88 -2.59 6.38 -9.16
CA ASP A 88 -3.06 7.77 -9.10
C ASP A 88 -4.17 8.00 -8.03
N LYS A 89 -4.91 6.95 -7.66
CA LYS A 89 -5.99 7.07 -6.68
C LYS A 89 -5.49 7.32 -5.26
N SER A 90 -4.40 6.69 -4.83
CA SER A 90 -3.80 7.01 -3.53
C SER A 90 -3.29 8.45 -3.47
N ARG A 91 -2.61 8.90 -4.54
CA ARG A 91 -2.11 10.28 -4.66
C ARG A 91 -3.24 11.28 -4.56
N SER A 92 -4.29 11.14 -5.39
CA SER A 92 -5.38 12.12 -5.43
C SER A 92 -6.12 12.28 -4.09
N ILE A 93 -6.23 11.21 -3.29
CA ILE A 93 -6.86 11.26 -1.97
C ILE A 93 -5.93 11.87 -0.91
N LEU A 94 -4.65 11.50 -0.91
CA LEU A 94 -3.70 11.88 0.14
C LEU A 94 -3.06 13.25 -0.10
N GLN A 95 -2.92 13.69 -1.36
CA GLN A 95 -2.21 14.91 -1.74
C GLN A 95 -2.75 16.18 -1.07
N ARG A 96 -4.06 16.26 -0.83
CA ARG A 96 -4.68 17.43 -0.18
C ARG A 96 -4.30 17.60 1.29
N ILE A 97 -4.05 16.50 1.99
CA ILE A 97 -3.85 16.49 3.44
C ILE A 97 -2.37 16.27 3.79
N PHE A 98 -1.73 15.32 3.11
CA PHE A 98 -0.36 14.88 3.40
C PHE A 98 0.58 15.09 2.20
N GLY A 99 0.34 16.10 1.37
CA GLY A 99 1.13 16.37 0.17
C GLY A 99 2.64 16.53 0.43
N LYS A 100 3.02 17.07 1.60
CA LYS A 100 4.43 17.24 2.01
C LYS A 100 5.13 15.92 2.37
N ASN A 101 4.36 14.89 2.68
CA ASN A 101 4.87 13.57 3.06
C ASN A 101 5.07 12.66 1.84
N ILE A 102 4.42 12.96 0.71
CA ILE A 102 4.54 12.17 -0.52
C ILE A 102 5.90 12.46 -1.17
N ILE A 103 6.74 11.43 -1.29
CA ILE A 103 8.08 11.54 -1.90
C ILE A 103 8.12 11.01 -3.33
N PHE A 104 7.24 10.08 -3.68
CA PHE A 104 7.21 9.46 -5.00
C PHE A 104 5.81 8.96 -5.34
N VAL A 105 5.51 9.00 -6.64
CA VAL A 105 4.27 8.45 -7.18
C VAL A 105 4.61 7.61 -8.42
N ALA A 106 4.20 6.34 -8.41
CA ALA A 106 4.20 5.48 -9.58
C ALA A 106 2.78 5.38 -10.14
N ASN A 107 2.60 5.76 -11.41
CA ASN A 107 1.35 5.66 -12.15
C ASN A 107 1.47 4.55 -13.22
N GLU A 108 0.35 4.23 -13.87
CA GLU A 108 0.22 3.22 -14.92
C GLU A 108 0.40 1.77 -14.41
N VAL A 109 -0.30 1.49 -13.30
CA VAL A 109 -0.25 0.21 -12.56
C VAL A 109 -1.57 -0.56 -12.65
#